data_AF-A0A497P5G6-F1
#
_entry.id   AF-A0A497P5G6-F1
#
_cell.length_a   1.000
_cell.length_b   1.000
_cell.length_c   1.000
_cell.angle_alpha   90.00
_cell.angle_beta   90.00
_cell.angle_gamma   90.00
#
_symmetry.space_group_name_H-M   'P 1'
#
loop_
_entity.id
_entity.type
_entity.pdbx_description
1 polymer ?
#
loop_
_entity_poly.entity_id
_entity_poly.type
_entity_poly.pdbx_seq_one_letter_code
_entity_poly.pdbx_strand_id
1 'polypeptide(L)'
;MLPVEIWGLRWIGLEKRKVLVSSVLLLVFLAVAFQVSTVAASTSSSNVNGEHSGGNIGFWYRKAVKAIKASRFAIRRAAQIIKERREEGIDVSTSVKLLKASVKLHKAAVRLLVDGKPRRSLFSALLSILVARDAVKAAVENPEEAVAAIPGRVEAKIEEVKKFLDRLEEEDVDVALPRRILETAEKLNGKGGNLIGEGKPVRGVVTSEAGRTLALLSQTIASRSR
;
A
#
# COMPACT_ATOMS: atom_id res chain seq x y z
N MET A 1 44.09 -2.91 39.38
CA MET A 1 42.63 -2.90 39.57
C MET A 1 42.05 -1.69 38.85
N LEU A 2 41.35 -1.90 37.74
CA LEU A 2 40.50 -0.88 37.09
C LEU A 2 39.06 -1.38 37.22
N PRO A 3 38.10 -0.53 37.63
CA PRO A 3 37.06 -0.03 36.69
C PRO A 3 36.54 1.37 37.14
N VAL A 4 35.67 2.14 36.46
CA VAL A 4 34.44 1.85 35.72
C VAL A 4 34.20 2.95 34.69
N GLU A 5 33.78 2.53 33.51
CA GLU A 5 33.51 3.34 32.33
C GLU A 5 32.17 4.10 32.40
N ILE A 6 32.26 5.30 31.85
CA ILE A 6 31.26 6.15 31.18
C ILE A 6 30.13 5.34 30.51
N TRP A 7 28.93 5.37 31.10
CA TRP A 7 27.67 4.95 30.45
C TRP A 7 26.63 6.06 30.61
N GLY A 8 26.62 7.03 29.70
CA GLY A 8 25.74 8.19 29.81
C GLY A 8 25.19 8.79 28.52
N LEU A 9 25.36 8.18 27.33
CA LEU A 9 25.03 8.87 26.07
C LEU A 9 24.41 8.01 24.95
N ARG A 10 23.80 6.87 25.27
CA ARG A 10 23.25 5.95 24.24
C ARG A 10 21.73 5.74 24.24
N TRP A 11 20.95 6.75 24.64
CA TRP A 11 19.47 6.63 24.68
C TRP A 11 18.67 7.67 23.88
N ILE A 12 19.30 8.62 23.19
CA ILE A 12 18.56 9.70 22.48
C ILE A 12 18.33 9.40 20.98
N GLY A 13 18.91 8.34 20.43
CA GLY A 13 18.88 8.06 18.98
C GLY A 13 17.70 7.21 18.46
N LEU A 14 16.88 6.62 19.33
CA LEU A 14 15.91 5.56 18.95
C LEU A 14 14.47 6.05 18.76
N GLU A 15 14.10 7.22 19.29
CA GLU A 15 12.74 7.75 19.13
C GLU A 15 12.50 8.41 17.78
N LYS A 16 13.49 9.12 17.22
CA LYS A 16 13.33 9.81 15.92
C LYS A 16 13.08 8.86 14.73
N ARG A 17 13.50 7.58 14.81
CA ARG A 17 13.26 6.58 13.75
C ARG A 17 11.85 5.96 13.78
N LYS A 18 11.17 5.96 14.93
CA LYS A 18 9.77 5.50 15.04
C LYS A 18 8.79 6.55 14.49
N VAL A 19 9.09 7.83 14.68
CA VAL A 19 8.25 8.96 14.22
C VAL A 19 8.22 9.05 12.68
N LEU A 20 9.35 8.84 11.99
CA LEU A 20 9.42 9.00 10.53
C LEU A 20 8.74 7.88 9.71
N VAL A 21 8.66 6.66 10.23
CA VAL A 21 7.88 5.57 9.60
C VAL A 21 6.39 5.70 9.93
N SER A 22 6.07 6.31 11.08
CA SER A 22 4.72 6.66 11.47
C SER A 22 4.11 7.69 10.52
N SER A 23 4.84 8.74 10.11
CA SER A 23 4.29 9.81 9.25
C SER A 23 3.87 9.36 7.84
N VAL A 24 4.54 8.38 7.21
CA VAL A 24 4.13 7.87 5.87
C VAL A 24 2.92 6.96 5.98
N LEU A 25 2.90 6.09 6.99
CA LEU A 25 1.68 5.34 7.31
C LEU A 25 0.56 6.33 7.62
N LEU A 26 0.80 7.36 8.44
CA LEU A 26 -0.18 8.38 8.79
C LEU A 26 -0.70 9.13 7.56
N LEU A 27 0.16 9.48 6.59
CA LEU A 27 -0.25 10.16 5.35
C LEU A 27 -1.06 9.25 4.42
N VAL A 28 -0.65 7.99 4.25
CA VAL A 28 -1.45 6.99 3.51
C VAL A 28 -2.77 6.71 4.25
N PHE A 29 -2.74 6.69 5.58
CA PHE A 29 -3.91 6.53 6.44
C PHE A 29 -4.83 7.73 6.41
N LEU A 30 -4.31 8.96 6.34
CA LEU A 30 -5.08 10.20 6.24
C LEU A 30 -5.70 10.34 4.85
N ALA A 31 -4.95 10.04 3.79
CA ALA A 31 -5.48 10.02 2.43
C ALA A 31 -6.61 8.99 2.25
N VAL A 32 -6.45 7.78 2.83
CA VAL A 32 -7.49 6.73 2.79
C VAL A 32 -8.63 7.00 3.80
N ALA A 33 -8.36 7.65 4.93
CA ALA A 33 -9.38 8.01 5.92
C ALA A 33 -10.34 9.10 5.41
N PHE A 34 -9.82 10.08 4.66
CA PHE A 34 -10.62 11.21 4.21
C PHE A 34 -11.51 10.84 3.01
N GLN A 35 -11.02 10.01 2.08
CA GLN A 35 -11.78 9.69 0.86
C GLN A 35 -12.75 8.51 1.01
N VAL A 36 -12.57 7.61 1.98
CA VAL A 36 -13.48 6.46 2.18
C VAL A 36 -14.67 6.81 3.09
N SER A 37 -14.56 7.85 3.93
CA SER A 37 -15.66 8.33 4.77
C SER A 37 -16.70 9.14 3.97
N THR A 38 -16.30 9.85 2.92
CA THR A 38 -17.22 10.62 2.06
C THR A 38 -17.99 9.76 1.07
N VAL A 39 -17.47 8.59 0.67
CA VAL A 39 -18.17 7.62 -0.22
C VAL A 39 -19.48 7.10 0.40
N ALA A 40 -19.60 7.11 1.73
CA ALA A 40 -20.83 6.70 2.42
C ALA A 40 -21.87 7.83 2.55
N ALA A 41 -21.47 9.09 2.39
CA ALA A 41 -22.39 10.22 2.48
C ALA A 41 -23.03 10.55 1.12
N SER A 42 -22.33 10.32 0.00
CA SER A 42 -22.81 10.69 -1.33
C SER A 42 -23.65 9.63 -2.05
N THR A 43 -23.68 8.38 -1.56
CA THR A 43 -24.56 7.32 -2.12
C THR A 43 -25.82 7.06 -1.28
N SER A 44 -26.11 7.91 -0.28
CA SER A 44 -27.25 7.74 0.62
C SER A 44 -28.28 8.87 0.56
N SER A 45 -28.30 9.67 -0.52
CA SER A 45 -29.37 10.61 -0.80
C SER A 45 -30.46 9.99 -1.69
N SER A 46 -31.10 8.93 -1.21
CA SER A 46 -32.49 8.64 -1.56
C SER A 46 -33.20 8.05 -0.35
N ASN A 47 -34.10 8.87 0.21
CA ASN A 47 -35.01 8.56 1.31
C ASN A 47 -35.71 7.20 1.12
N VAL A 48 -35.51 6.24 2.03
CA VAL A 48 -36.60 5.44 2.63
C VAL A 48 -36.15 4.99 4.03
N ASN A 49 -37.05 5.12 4.99
CA ASN A 49 -36.96 4.74 6.39
C ASN A 49 -36.32 3.36 6.68
N GLY A 50 -35.61 3.29 7.80
CA GLY A 50 -35.47 2.06 8.60
C GLY A 50 -34.30 1.16 8.23
N GLU A 51 -33.40 0.96 9.19
CA GLU A 51 -32.56 -0.23 9.41
C GLU A 51 -32.01 -0.95 8.16
N HIS A 52 -30.70 -0.87 7.87
CA HIS A 52 -29.87 -1.95 7.28
C HIS A 52 -28.38 -1.53 7.16
N SER A 53 -27.72 -1.12 8.25
CA SER A 53 -26.26 -0.78 8.21
C SER A 53 -25.32 -1.99 8.37
N GLY A 54 -25.86 -3.21 8.57
CA GLY A 54 -25.07 -4.43 8.83
C GLY A 54 -24.46 -5.11 7.60
N GLY A 55 -25.04 -4.94 6.40
CA GLY A 55 -24.64 -5.71 5.21
C GLY A 55 -23.27 -5.34 4.63
N ASN A 56 -22.89 -4.07 4.71
CA ASN A 56 -21.70 -3.54 4.04
C ASN A 56 -20.41 -3.86 4.84
N ILE A 57 -20.47 -3.85 6.17
CA ILE A 57 -19.32 -4.15 7.04
C ILE A 57 -18.89 -5.61 6.90
N GLY A 58 -19.83 -6.56 6.87
CA GLY A 58 -19.55 -7.97 6.68
C GLY A 58 -18.87 -8.28 5.33
N PHE A 59 -19.25 -7.55 4.26
CA PHE A 59 -18.59 -7.66 2.95
C PHE A 59 -17.12 -7.26 3.03
N TRP A 60 -16.83 -6.06 3.56
CA TRP A 60 -15.45 -5.57 3.67
C TRP A 60 -14.60 -6.45 4.58
N TYR A 61 -15.17 -6.95 5.67
CA TYR A 61 -14.50 -7.88 6.57
C TYR A 61 -14.06 -9.15 5.84
N ARG A 62 -14.98 -9.79 5.09
CA ARG A 62 -14.65 -10.99 4.29
C ARG A 62 -13.55 -10.73 3.26
N LYS A 63 -13.59 -9.59 2.56
CA LYS A 63 -12.56 -9.20 1.59
C LYS A 63 -11.21 -8.97 2.27
N ALA A 64 -11.19 -8.27 3.41
CA ALA A 64 -9.98 -8.03 4.19
C ALA A 64 -9.35 -9.33 4.68
N VAL A 65 -10.14 -10.27 5.23
CA VAL A 65 -9.65 -11.59 5.65
C VAL A 65 -9.02 -12.35 4.48
N LYS A 66 -9.67 -12.36 3.30
CA LYS A 66 -9.12 -13.01 2.09
C LYS A 66 -7.77 -12.37 1.70
N ALA A 67 -7.68 -11.04 1.69
CA ALA A 67 -6.44 -10.34 1.37
C ALA A 67 -5.34 -10.57 2.42
N ILE A 68 -5.67 -10.65 3.71
CA ILE A 68 -4.72 -11.01 4.77
C ILE A 68 -4.16 -12.42 4.55
N LYS A 69 -5.01 -13.39 4.21
CA LYS A 69 -4.54 -14.75 3.88
C LYS A 69 -3.62 -14.74 2.65
N ALA A 70 -4.00 -14.03 1.60
CA ALA A 70 -3.18 -13.90 0.39
C ALA A 70 -1.84 -13.19 0.65
N SER A 71 -1.81 -12.13 1.45
CA SER A 71 -0.58 -11.42 1.84
C SER A 71 0.37 -12.32 2.66
N ARG A 72 -0.16 -13.14 3.57
CA ARG A 72 0.64 -14.13 4.30
C ARG A 72 1.30 -15.13 3.34
N PHE A 73 0.56 -15.60 2.34
CA PHE A 73 1.10 -16.50 1.32
C PHE A 73 2.18 -15.82 0.47
N ALA A 74 1.93 -14.60 -0.01
CA ALA A 74 2.91 -13.81 -0.77
C ALA A 74 4.20 -13.58 0.02
N ILE A 75 4.11 -13.23 1.31
CA ILE A 75 5.27 -13.08 2.21
C ILE A 75 6.06 -14.38 2.34
N ARG A 76 5.37 -15.51 2.53
CA ARG A 76 6.04 -16.83 2.64
C ARG A 76 6.76 -17.19 1.36
N ARG A 77 6.11 -17.02 0.21
CA ARG A 77 6.72 -17.29 -1.10
C ARG A 77 7.92 -16.38 -1.34
N ALA A 78 7.81 -15.09 -1.00
CA ALA A 78 8.92 -14.16 -1.11
C ALA A 78 10.10 -14.53 -0.21
N ALA A 79 9.83 -14.91 1.04
CA ALA A 79 10.86 -15.36 1.97
C ALA A 79 11.60 -16.61 1.46
N GLN A 80 10.88 -17.57 0.89
CA GLN A 80 11.43 -18.77 0.29
C GLN A 80 12.40 -18.43 -0.86
N ILE A 81 11.94 -17.65 -1.85
CA ILE A 81 12.76 -17.27 -3.01
C ILE A 81 13.98 -16.46 -2.58
N ILE A 82 13.81 -15.50 -1.67
CA ILE A 82 14.93 -14.68 -1.15
C ILE A 82 15.95 -15.56 -0.43
N LYS A 83 15.52 -16.61 0.28
CA LYS A 83 16.41 -17.56 0.92
C LYS A 83 17.22 -18.34 -0.13
N GLU A 84 16.55 -18.90 -1.14
CA GLU A 84 17.19 -19.65 -2.24
C GLU A 84 18.25 -18.78 -2.94
N ARG A 85 17.91 -17.55 -3.31
CA ARG A 85 18.84 -16.59 -3.95
C ARG A 85 20.04 -16.24 -3.07
N ARG A 86 19.83 -16.14 -1.75
CA ARG A 86 20.93 -15.90 -0.80
C ARG A 86 21.88 -17.08 -0.71
N GLU A 87 21.36 -18.31 -0.77
CA GLU A 87 22.17 -19.53 -0.75
C GLU A 87 22.99 -19.68 -2.04
N GLU A 88 22.50 -19.14 -3.16
CA GLU A 88 23.25 -18.98 -4.42
C GLU A 88 24.32 -17.87 -4.38
N GLY A 89 24.48 -17.16 -3.25
CA GLY A 89 25.48 -16.09 -3.10
C GLY A 89 25.07 -14.73 -3.68
N ILE A 90 23.82 -14.57 -4.11
CA ILE A 90 23.31 -13.31 -4.66
C ILE A 90 23.03 -12.30 -3.54
N ASP A 91 23.36 -11.02 -3.74
CA ASP A 91 22.97 -9.98 -2.78
C ASP A 91 21.46 -9.76 -2.79
N VAL A 92 20.82 -10.07 -1.66
CA VAL A 92 19.39 -9.90 -1.44
C VAL A 92 19.06 -8.78 -0.45
N SER A 93 20.02 -7.89 -0.18
CA SER A 93 19.88 -6.85 0.85
C SER A 93 18.64 -5.96 0.65
N THR A 94 18.38 -5.53 -0.58
CA THR A 94 17.21 -4.72 -0.96
C THR A 94 15.92 -5.52 -0.82
N SER A 95 15.90 -6.77 -1.31
CA SER A 95 14.77 -7.70 -1.24
C SER A 95 14.35 -7.98 0.20
N VAL A 96 15.31 -8.20 1.10
CA VAL A 96 15.06 -8.38 2.53
C VAL A 96 14.44 -7.13 3.16
N LYS A 97 14.90 -5.93 2.79
CA LYS A 97 14.33 -4.67 3.28
C LYS A 97 12.89 -4.48 2.81
N LEU A 98 12.59 -4.80 1.54
CA LEU A 98 11.23 -4.77 0.99
C LEU A 98 10.32 -5.80 1.65
N LEU A 99 10.79 -7.05 1.83
CA LEU A 99 10.05 -8.09 2.53
C LEU A 99 9.70 -7.66 3.97
N LYS A 100 10.64 -7.04 4.69
CA LYS A 100 10.39 -6.49 6.03
C LYS A 100 9.30 -5.40 6.00
N ALA A 101 9.25 -4.57 4.96
CA ALA A 101 8.17 -3.58 4.80
C ALA A 101 6.82 -4.26 4.54
N SER A 102 6.78 -5.27 3.66
CA SER A 102 5.57 -6.08 3.43
C SER A 102 5.05 -6.74 4.71
N VAL A 103 5.93 -7.31 5.54
CA VAL A 103 5.54 -7.90 6.84
C VAL A 103 4.94 -6.86 7.77
N LYS A 104 5.48 -5.63 7.80
CA LYS A 104 4.90 -4.53 8.61
C LYS A 104 3.50 -4.15 8.12
N LEU A 105 3.30 -4.08 6.82
CA LEU A 105 1.99 -3.79 6.21
C LEU A 105 0.98 -4.90 6.51
N HIS A 106 1.39 -6.17 6.44
CA HIS A 106 0.54 -7.30 6.84
C HIS A 106 0.13 -7.22 8.32
N LYS A 107 1.08 -6.95 9.22
CA LYS A 107 0.78 -6.77 10.64
C LYS A 107 -0.17 -5.59 10.89
N ALA A 108 0.01 -4.49 10.16
CA ALA A 108 -0.92 -3.36 10.20
C ALA A 108 -2.31 -3.77 9.71
N ALA A 109 -2.41 -4.54 8.62
CA ALA A 109 -3.69 -5.03 8.10
C ALA A 109 -4.45 -5.87 9.14
N VAL A 110 -3.76 -6.77 9.83
CA VAL A 110 -4.36 -7.59 10.90
C VAL A 110 -4.87 -6.71 12.05
N ARG A 111 -4.05 -5.78 12.55
CA ARG A 111 -4.47 -4.85 13.62
C ARG A 111 -5.70 -4.04 13.22
N LEU A 112 -5.70 -3.49 12.01
CA LEU A 112 -6.84 -2.72 11.51
C LEU A 112 -8.12 -3.54 11.41
N LEU A 113 -8.01 -4.83 11.10
CA LEU A 113 -9.19 -5.69 11.07
C LEU A 113 -9.76 -5.88 12.49
N VAL A 114 -8.88 -6.14 13.45
CA VAL A 114 -9.23 -6.29 14.88
C VAL A 114 -9.85 -4.99 15.43
N ASP A 115 -9.31 -3.84 15.03
CA ASP A 115 -9.82 -2.51 15.41
C ASP A 115 -11.12 -2.11 14.68
N GLY A 116 -11.79 -3.03 13.97
CA GLY A 116 -13.04 -2.76 13.27
C GLY A 116 -12.91 -1.87 12.03
N LYS A 117 -11.72 -1.80 11.41
CA LYS A 117 -11.41 -0.98 10.22
C LYS A 117 -11.13 -1.84 8.98
N PRO A 118 -12.11 -2.63 8.49
CA PRO A 118 -11.88 -3.63 7.45
C PRO A 118 -11.46 -3.05 6.10
N ARG A 119 -11.91 -1.85 5.73
CA ARG A 119 -11.48 -1.18 4.49
C ARG A 119 -9.98 -0.83 4.50
N ARG A 120 -9.50 -0.27 5.62
CA ARG A 120 -8.07 0.05 5.81
C ARG A 120 -7.22 -1.21 5.93
N SER A 121 -7.78 -2.26 6.54
CA SER A 121 -7.18 -3.59 6.60
C SER A 121 -6.97 -4.18 5.20
N LEU A 122 -8.02 -4.18 4.37
CA LEU A 122 -7.95 -4.64 2.98
C LEU A 122 -6.87 -3.88 2.20
N PHE A 123 -6.87 -2.55 2.25
CA PHE A 123 -5.87 -1.73 1.58
C PHE A 123 -4.44 -2.11 2.01
N SER A 124 -4.19 -2.19 3.31
CA SER A 124 -2.87 -2.56 3.86
C SER A 124 -2.44 -3.97 3.44
N ALA A 125 -3.37 -4.91 3.35
CA ALA A 125 -3.10 -6.28 2.92
C ALA A 125 -2.78 -6.35 1.41
N LEU A 126 -3.48 -5.60 0.57
CA LEU A 126 -3.18 -5.50 -0.87
C LEU A 126 -1.79 -4.88 -1.10
N LEU A 127 -1.49 -3.79 -0.40
CA LEU A 127 -0.17 -3.16 -0.48
C LEU A 127 0.94 -4.12 -0.01
N SER A 128 0.69 -4.89 1.05
CA SER A 128 1.63 -5.94 1.51
C SER A 128 1.91 -6.97 0.42
N ILE A 129 0.89 -7.41 -0.34
CA ILE A 129 1.06 -8.37 -1.45
C ILE A 129 1.96 -7.78 -2.54
N LEU A 130 1.71 -6.54 -2.95
CA LEU A 130 2.46 -5.87 -4.01
C LEU A 130 3.93 -5.70 -3.61
N VAL A 131 4.19 -5.18 -2.41
CA VAL A 131 5.55 -5.02 -1.89
C VAL A 131 6.27 -6.37 -1.71
N ALA A 132 5.56 -7.45 -1.36
CA ALA A 132 6.17 -8.79 -1.33
C ALA A 132 6.57 -9.28 -2.72
N ARG A 133 5.78 -8.97 -3.76
CA ARG A 133 6.11 -9.30 -5.15
C ARG A 133 7.33 -8.50 -5.63
N ASP A 134 7.43 -7.23 -5.27
CA ASP A 134 8.61 -6.43 -5.62
C ASP A 134 9.86 -6.89 -4.89
N ALA A 135 9.72 -7.39 -3.65
CA ALA A 135 10.82 -8.05 -2.95
C ALA A 135 11.32 -9.29 -3.70
N VAL A 136 10.43 -10.06 -4.33
CA VAL A 136 10.82 -11.21 -5.17
C VAL A 136 11.54 -10.73 -6.43
N LYS A 137 11.01 -9.74 -7.13
CA LYS A 137 11.64 -9.21 -8.34
C LYS A 137 13.04 -8.69 -8.07
N ALA A 138 13.22 -7.90 -7.01
CA ALA A 138 14.54 -7.42 -6.61
C ALA A 138 15.52 -8.54 -6.20
N ALA A 139 15.04 -9.76 -5.91
CA ALA A 139 15.90 -10.91 -5.59
C ALA A 139 16.24 -11.76 -6.81
N VAL A 140 15.39 -11.73 -7.85
CA VAL A 140 15.53 -12.55 -9.06
C VAL A 140 16.16 -11.76 -10.19
N GLU A 141 15.90 -10.46 -10.24
CA GLU A 141 16.40 -9.50 -11.23
C GLU A 141 17.47 -8.61 -10.59
N ASN A 142 18.05 -7.69 -11.37
CA ASN A 142 18.90 -6.65 -10.82
C ASN A 142 18.08 -5.78 -9.83
N PRO A 143 18.48 -5.66 -8.55
CA PRO A 143 17.68 -4.99 -7.53
C PRO A 143 17.47 -3.49 -7.80
N GLU A 144 18.46 -2.82 -8.39
CA GLU A 144 18.38 -1.39 -8.68
C GLU A 144 17.41 -1.14 -9.84
N GLU A 145 17.54 -1.91 -10.91
CA GLU A 145 16.65 -1.83 -12.07
C GLU A 145 15.21 -2.22 -11.69
N ALA A 146 15.04 -3.32 -10.94
CA ALA A 146 13.73 -3.79 -10.51
C ALA A 146 13.00 -2.75 -9.65
N VAL A 147 13.73 -2.03 -8.79
CA VAL A 147 13.17 -0.95 -7.96
C VAL A 147 12.90 0.30 -8.80
N ALA A 148 13.84 0.71 -9.65
CA ALA A 148 13.70 1.89 -10.51
C ALA A 148 12.55 1.74 -11.53
N ALA A 149 12.21 0.52 -11.94
CA ALA A 149 11.11 0.25 -12.85
C ALA A 149 9.72 0.38 -12.19
N ILE A 150 9.61 0.38 -10.86
CA ILE A 150 8.30 0.37 -10.17
C ILE A 150 7.47 1.62 -10.50
N PRO A 151 7.98 2.86 -10.37
CA PRO A 151 7.19 4.04 -10.71
C PRO A 151 6.65 4.02 -12.13
N GLY A 152 7.45 3.57 -13.11
CA GLY A 152 7.01 3.44 -14.51
C GLY A 152 5.89 2.42 -14.69
N ARG A 153 5.94 1.27 -13.99
CA ARG A 153 4.83 0.29 -14.01
C ARG A 153 3.55 0.81 -13.36
N VAL A 154 3.69 1.61 -12.30
CA VAL A 154 2.55 2.24 -11.64
C VAL A 154 1.96 3.33 -12.53
N GLU A 155 2.79 4.12 -13.19
CA GLU A 155 2.38 5.14 -14.16
C GLU A 155 1.57 4.53 -15.31
N ALA A 156 2.07 3.43 -15.89
CA ALA A 156 1.34 2.71 -16.93
C ALA A 156 -0.04 2.25 -16.47
N LYS A 157 -0.18 1.82 -15.20
CA LYS A 157 -1.49 1.45 -14.64
C LYS A 157 -2.38 2.67 -14.41
N ILE A 158 -1.83 3.78 -13.96
CA ILE A 158 -2.57 5.04 -13.80
C ILE A 158 -3.13 5.49 -15.15
N GLU A 159 -2.30 5.51 -16.19
CA GLU A 159 -2.71 5.88 -17.55
C GLU A 159 -3.77 4.94 -18.13
N GLU A 160 -3.66 3.63 -17.87
CA GLU A 160 -4.72 2.66 -18.21
C GLU A 160 -6.06 3.03 -17.56
N VAL A 161 -6.04 3.42 -16.27
CA VAL A 161 -7.25 3.80 -15.55
C VAL A 161 -7.77 5.17 -16.00
N LYS A 162 -6.89 6.14 -16.33
CA LYS A 162 -7.31 7.43 -16.91
C LYS A 162 -8.13 7.22 -18.18
N LYS A 163 -7.57 6.46 -19.13
CA LYS A 163 -8.26 6.12 -20.39
C LYS A 163 -9.60 5.40 -20.16
N PHE A 164 -9.69 4.59 -19.11
CA PHE A 164 -10.94 3.94 -18.74
C PHE A 164 -11.97 4.94 -18.20
N LEU A 165 -11.56 5.90 -17.38
CA LEU A 165 -12.45 6.96 -16.89
C LEU A 165 -12.88 7.91 -18.01
N ASP A 166 -11.96 8.26 -18.92
CA ASP A 166 -12.28 9.09 -20.10
C ASP A 166 -13.45 8.48 -20.90
N ARG A 167 -13.39 7.17 -21.19
CA ARG A 167 -14.48 6.46 -21.88
C ARG A 167 -15.79 6.43 -21.12
N LEU A 168 -15.74 6.39 -19.79
CA LEU A 168 -16.95 6.41 -18.97
C LEU A 168 -17.59 7.81 -18.95
N GLU A 169 -16.78 8.88 -18.97
CA GLU A 169 -17.28 10.25 -19.13
C GLU A 169 -17.94 10.45 -20.50
N GLU A 170 -17.38 9.88 -21.56
CA GLU A 170 -18.01 9.85 -22.89
C GLU A 170 -19.35 9.08 -22.90
N GLU A 171 -19.54 8.14 -21.97
CA GLU A 171 -20.80 7.41 -21.75
C GLU A 171 -21.73 8.11 -20.73
N ASP A 172 -21.48 9.39 -20.38
CA ASP A 172 -22.23 10.18 -19.39
C ASP A 172 -22.26 9.57 -17.96
N VAL A 173 -21.28 8.72 -17.62
CA VAL A 173 -21.15 8.14 -16.28
C VAL A 173 -20.40 9.09 -15.35
N ASP A 174 -20.93 9.36 -14.14
CA ASP A 174 -20.23 10.17 -13.13
C ASP A 174 -18.98 9.45 -12.59
N VAL A 175 -17.82 10.01 -12.92
CA VAL A 175 -16.50 9.54 -12.45
C VAL A 175 -15.75 10.56 -11.60
N ALA A 176 -16.42 11.61 -11.09
CA ALA A 176 -15.75 12.67 -10.32
C ALA A 176 -14.98 12.14 -9.11
N LEU A 177 -15.54 11.17 -8.39
CA LEU A 177 -14.87 10.51 -7.27
C LEU A 177 -13.69 9.60 -7.73
N PRO A 178 -13.87 8.66 -8.68
CA PRO A 178 -12.77 7.91 -9.30
C PRO A 178 -11.59 8.79 -9.76
N ARG A 179 -11.86 9.94 -10.40
CA ARG A 179 -10.84 10.91 -10.83
C ARG A 179 -10.02 11.43 -9.65
N ARG A 180 -10.67 11.90 -8.58
CA ARG A 180 -9.98 12.39 -7.36
C ARG A 180 -9.11 11.33 -6.70
N ILE A 181 -9.53 10.07 -6.72
CA ILE A 181 -8.74 8.95 -6.21
C ILE A 181 -7.51 8.73 -7.10
N LEU A 182 -7.69 8.80 -8.43
CA LEU A 182 -6.62 8.61 -9.41
C LEU A 182 -5.56 9.72 -9.35
N GLU A 183 -5.97 10.98 -9.20
CA GLU A 183 -5.04 12.10 -8.96
C GLU A 183 -4.18 11.89 -7.70
N THR A 184 -4.77 11.29 -6.66
CA THR A 184 -4.04 10.93 -5.45
C THR A 184 -3.03 9.80 -5.73
N ALA A 185 -3.41 8.84 -6.58
CA ALA A 185 -2.51 7.78 -7.02
C ALA A 185 -1.28 8.34 -7.77
N GLU A 186 -1.49 9.31 -8.67
CA GLU A 186 -0.44 10.02 -9.42
C GLU A 186 0.52 10.74 -8.49
N LYS A 187 0.00 11.53 -7.56
CA LYS A 187 0.82 12.25 -6.57
C LYS A 187 1.68 11.30 -5.74
N LEU A 188 1.10 10.16 -5.32
CA LEU A 188 1.86 9.13 -4.61
C LEU A 188 2.93 8.49 -5.49
N ASN A 189 2.63 8.23 -6.77
CA ASN A 189 3.61 7.65 -7.69
C ASN A 189 4.80 8.58 -7.92
N GLY A 190 4.55 9.85 -8.23
CA GLY A 190 5.61 10.86 -8.41
C GLY A 190 6.47 11.01 -7.16
N LYS A 191 5.84 11.07 -5.98
CA LYS A 191 6.56 11.07 -4.70
C LYS A 191 7.36 9.80 -4.48
N GLY A 192 6.82 8.65 -4.87
CA GLY A 192 7.51 7.37 -4.83
C GLY A 192 8.78 7.38 -5.67
N GLY A 193 8.70 7.85 -6.92
CA GLY A 193 9.84 8.03 -7.82
C GLY A 193 10.93 8.92 -7.23
N ASN A 194 10.55 10.10 -6.70
CA ASN A 194 11.50 11.02 -6.06
C ASN A 194 12.23 10.35 -4.87
N LEU A 195 11.51 9.62 -4.02
CA LEU A 195 12.11 8.89 -2.90
C LEU A 195 13.08 7.79 -3.36
N ILE A 196 12.83 7.13 -4.49
CA ILE A 196 13.78 6.16 -5.06
C ILE A 196 15.05 6.89 -5.50
N GLY A 197 14.92 8.01 -6.23
CA GLY A 197 16.06 8.83 -6.67
C GLY A 197 16.89 9.39 -5.50
N GLU A 198 16.27 9.67 -4.36
CA GLU A 198 16.94 10.09 -3.12
C GLU A 198 17.62 8.93 -2.34
N GLY A 199 17.71 7.73 -2.91
CA GLY A 199 18.30 6.56 -2.23
C GLY A 199 17.44 6.01 -1.09
N LYS A 200 16.13 6.23 -1.10
CA LYS A 200 15.16 5.68 -0.12
C LYS A 200 14.27 4.61 -0.77
N PRO A 201 14.83 3.53 -1.34
CA PRO A 201 14.12 2.61 -2.25
C PRO A 201 12.87 2.01 -1.61
N VAL A 202 12.96 1.52 -0.37
CA VAL A 202 11.81 0.91 0.32
C VAL A 202 10.64 1.88 0.49
N ARG A 203 10.94 3.14 0.82
CA ARG A 203 9.88 4.16 0.99
C ARG A 203 9.28 4.51 -0.36
N GLY A 204 10.12 4.65 -1.38
CA GLY A 204 9.68 4.89 -2.75
C GLY A 204 8.75 3.81 -3.26
N VAL A 205 9.17 2.53 -3.20
CA VAL A 205 8.35 1.37 -3.60
C VAL A 205 7.01 1.34 -2.89
N VAL A 206 7.00 1.46 -1.56
CA VAL A 206 5.74 1.42 -0.78
C VAL A 206 4.82 2.58 -1.17
N THR A 207 5.37 3.75 -1.49
CA THR A 207 4.59 4.93 -1.88
C THR A 207 4.01 4.76 -3.28
N SER A 208 4.81 4.31 -4.26
CA SER A 208 4.33 4.02 -5.62
C SER A 208 3.28 2.90 -5.63
N GLU A 209 3.49 1.78 -4.95
CA GLU A 209 2.50 0.69 -4.90
C GLU A 209 1.23 1.07 -4.11
N ALA A 210 1.30 2.05 -3.19
CA ALA A 210 0.10 2.65 -2.62
C ALA A 210 -0.69 3.42 -3.69
N GLY A 211 0.01 4.16 -4.57
CA GLY A 211 -0.60 4.77 -5.76
C GLY A 211 -1.27 3.73 -6.65
N ARG A 212 -0.60 2.63 -6.98
CA ARG A 212 -1.19 1.52 -7.75
C ARG A 212 -2.46 0.95 -7.11
N THR A 213 -2.44 0.78 -5.79
CA THR A 213 -3.61 0.29 -5.04
C THR A 213 -4.79 1.27 -5.14
N LEU A 214 -4.53 2.57 -5.12
CA LEU A 214 -5.57 3.60 -5.32
C LEU A 214 -6.06 3.64 -6.77
N ALA A 215 -5.19 3.50 -7.77
CA ALA A 215 -5.61 3.42 -9.18
C ALA A 215 -6.57 2.23 -9.41
N LEU A 216 -6.25 1.06 -8.83
CA LEU A 216 -7.13 -0.12 -8.87
C LEU A 216 -8.47 0.13 -8.14
N LEU A 217 -8.45 0.86 -7.03
CA LEU A 217 -9.66 1.24 -6.31
C LEU A 217 -10.54 2.18 -7.14
N SER A 218 -9.93 3.20 -7.76
CA SER A 218 -10.59 4.13 -8.68
C SER A 218 -11.32 3.38 -9.79
N GLN A 219 -10.60 2.48 -10.49
CA GLN A 219 -11.17 1.62 -11.52
C GLN A 219 -12.34 0.78 -10.98
N THR A 220 -12.18 0.15 -9.81
CA THR A 220 -13.22 -0.69 -9.20
C THR A 220 -14.48 0.09 -8.85
N ILE A 221 -14.35 1.33 -8.38
CA ILE A 221 -15.50 2.19 -8.07
C ILE A 221 -16.20 2.59 -9.37
N ALA A 222 -15.44 3.06 -10.36
CA ALA A 222 -15.98 3.47 -11.65
C ALA A 222 -16.70 2.33 -12.39
N SER A 223 -16.16 1.10 -12.35
CA SER A 223 -16.81 -0.07 -12.95
C SER A 223 -18.15 -0.47 -12.28
N ARG A 224 -18.49 0.10 -11.12
CA ARG A 224 -19.79 -0.12 -10.45
C ARG A 224 -20.79 1.00 -10.72
N SER A 225 -20.35 2.11 -11.28
CA SER A 225 -21.20 3.24 -11.65
C SER A 225 -21.82 3.08 -13.05
N ARG A 226 -21.33 2.11 -13.82
CA ARG A 226 -21.88 1.68 -15.10
C ARG A 226 -22.98 0.65 -14.87
#